data_AF-A0A352RUT3-F1
#
_entry.id   AF-A0A352RUT3-F1
#
_cell.length_a   1.000
_cell.length_b   1.000
_cell.length_c   1.000
_cell.angle_alpha   90.00
_cell.angle_beta   90.00
_cell.angle_gamma   90.00
#
_symmetry.space_group_name_H-M   'P 1'
#
loop_
_entity.id
_entity.type
_entity.pdbx_description
1 polymer ?
#
loop_
_entity_poly.entity_id
_entity_poly.type
_entity_poly.pdbx_seq_one_letter_code
_entity_poly.pdbx_strand_id
1 'polypeptide(L)'
;LSAAHYPTKADVARLRRNIEKYRCVYERAIMPVRHQYLAHRQAHGNTKVQALFARGKVADLWRLSTFLVRLHSALWGLLHNGRKPLLTPVRFSVNRIYADSSRNSRPHEQIVRETRALMKALEQLPKSSFRS
;
A
#
# COMPACT_ATOMS: atom_id res chain seq x y z
N LEU A 1 -12.93 -0.74 33.67
CA LEU A 1 -13.21 0.01 32.42
C LEU A 1 -12.82 1.50 32.49
N SER A 2 -11.89 1.91 33.38
CA SER A 2 -11.65 3.33 33.70
C SER A 2 -10.54 4.04 32.90
N ALA A 3 -9.85 3.36 31.97
CA ALA A 3 -8.68 3.90 31.26
C ALA A 3 -8.87 4.04 29.74
N ALA A 4 -10.12 4.11 29.25
CA ALA A 4 -10.40 4.26 27.82
C ALA A 4 -10.21 5.72 27.37
N HIS A 5 -9.40 5.93 26.33
CA HIS A 5 -9.15 7.23 25.71
C HIS A 5 -10.31 7.64 24.82
N TYR A 6 -10.96 8.75 25.15
CA TYR A 6 -11.94 9.39 24.28
C TYR A 6 -11.24 10.28 23.25
N PRO A 7 -11.60 10.20 21.95
CA PRO A 7 -10.97 11.01 20.90
C PRO A 7 -11.17 12.50 21.16
N THR A 8 -10.08 13.25 21.19
CA THR A 8 -10.14 14.71 21.25
C THR A 8 -10.20 15.31 19.84
N LYS A 9 -10.65 16.57 19.71
CA LYS A 9 -10.59 17.31 18.43
C LYS A 9 -9.16 17.35 17.86
N ALA A 10 -8.16 17.42 18.72
CA ALA A 10 -6.75 17.40 18.33
C ALA A 10 -6.32 16.05 17.74
N ASP A 11 -6.85 14.93 18.25
CA ASP A 11 -6.58 13.60 17.70
C ASP A 11 -7.16 13.45 16.29
N VAL A 12 -8.39 13.92 16.07
CA VAL A 12 -9.04 13.91 14.75
C VAL A 12 -8.30 14.81 13.76
N ALA A 13 -7.93 16.03 14.18
CA ALA A 13 -7.16 16.95 13.33
C ALA A 13 -5.81 16.35 12.93
N ARG A 14 -5.13 15.64 13.86
CA ARG A 14 -3.88 14.93 13.56
C ARG A 14 -4.08 13.81 12.53
N LEU A 15 -5.14 13.01 12.65
CA LEU A 15 -5.46 11.97 11.66
C LEU A 15 -5.74 12.59 10.30
N ARG A 16 -6.54 13.66 10.25
CA ARG A 16 -6.87 14.38 9.00
C ARG A 16 -5.63 14.89 8.29
N ARG A 17 -4.68 15.51 9.00
CA ARG A 17 -3.40 15.95 8.41
C ARG A 17 -2.61 14.81 7.78
N ASN A 18 -2.61 13.64 8.44
CA ASN A 18 -1.93 12.47 7.89
C ASN A 18 -2.65 11.96 6.64
N ILE A 19 -3.98 11.85 6.66
CA ILE A 19 -4.77 11.44 5.50
C ILE A 19 -4.51 12.34 4.30
N GLU A 20 -4.51 13.67 4.49
CA GLU A 20 -4.26 14.64 3.42
C GLU A 20 -2.91 14.42 2.74
N LYS A 21 -1.86 14.14 3.53
CA LYS A 21 -0.52 13.86 3.00
C LYS A 21 -0.51 12.64 2.05
N TYR A 22 -1.20 11.57 2.41
CA TYR A 22 -1.24 10.35 1.60
C TYR A 22 -2.31 10.42 0.49
N ARG A 23 -3.31 11.28 0.64
CA ARG A 23 -4.30 11.58 -0.40
C ARG A 23 -3.66 12.15 -1.65
N CYS A 24 -2.73 13.10 -1.50
CA CYS A 24 -1.95 13.64 -2.62
C CYS A 24 -1.20 12.54 -3.40
N VAL A 25 -0.62 11.56 -2.69
CA VAL A 25 0.05 10.41 -3.31
C VAL A 25 -0.94 9.53 -4.07
N TYR A 26 -2.11 9.25 -3.49
CA TYR A 26 -3.17 8.49 -4.13
C TYR A 26 -3.68 9.18 -5.40
N GLU A 27 -4.00 10.46 -5.34
CA GLU A 27 -4.54 11.23 -6.47
C GLU A 27 -3.54 11.33 -7.63
N ARG A 28 -2.25 11.47 -7.33
CA ARG A 28 -1.20 11.52 -8.34
C ARG A 28 -0.93 10.15 -8.98
N ALA A 29 -0.73 9.11 -8.17
CA ALA A 29 -0.15 7.86 -8.64
C ALA A 29 -1.20 6.75 -8.90
N ILE A 30 -2.27 6.72 -8.11
CA ILE A 30 -3.20 5.57 -8.08
C ILE A 30 -4.52 5.89 -8.77
N MET A 31 -5.07 7.08 -8.56
CA MET A 31 -6.35 7.49 -9.13
C MET A 31 -6.38 7.42 -10.68
N PRO A 32 -5.34 7.86 -11.42
CA PRO A 32 -5.34 7.79 -12.87
C PRO A 32 -5.32 6.35 -13.38
N VAL A 33 -4.51 5.49 -12.75
CA VAL A 33 -4.43 4.06 -13.08
C VAL A 33 -5.75 3.36 -12.78
N ARG A 34 -6.36 3.64 -11.63
CA ARG A 34 -7.66 3.07 -11.26
C ARG A 34 -8.74 3.45 -12.26
N HIS A 35 -8.88 4.73 -12.59
CA HIS A 35 -9.93 5.19 -13.49
C HIS A 35 -9.69 4.73 -14.93
N GLN A 36 -8.47 4.92 -15.46
CA GLN A 36 -8.21 4.71 -16.89
C GLN A 36 -7.95 3.24 -17.24
N TYR A 37 -7.45 2.44 -16.30
CA TYR A 37 -7.04 1.05 -16.59
C TYR A 37 -7.89 0.01 -15.85
N LEU A 38 -8.14 0.16 -14.55
CA LEU A 38 -8.79 -0.88 -13.75
C LEU A 38 -10.34 -0.82 -13.80
N ALA A 39 -10.91 0.38 -13.64
CA ALA A 39 -12.36 0.54 -13.53
C ALA A 39 -13.06 0.60 -14.89
N HIS A 40 -12.44 1.24 -15.87
CA HIS A 40 -13.07 1.47 -17.17
C HIS A 40 -12.35 0.79 -18.35
N ARG A 41 -11.21 0.11 -18.13
CA ARG A 41 -10.37 -0.52 -19.18
C ARG A 41 -10.10 0.37 -20.41
N GLN A 42 -10.16 1.69 -20.28
CA GLN A 42 -10.07 2.64 -21.40
C GLN A 42 -8.68 2.72 -22.04
N ALA A 43 -7.63 2.39 -21.28
CA ALA A 43 -6.27 2.37 -21.79
C ALA A 43 -5.97 1.02 -22.47
N HIS A 44 -5.99 1.01 -23.79
CA HIS A 44 -5.51 -0.08 -24.63
C HIS A 44 -4.17 0.29 -25.30
N GLY A 45 -3.25 -0.67 -25.35
CA GLY A 45 -1.91 -0.50 -25.93
C GLY A 45 -0.81 -0.36 -24.88
N ASN A 46 0.28 -1.12 -25.06
CA ASN A 46 1.37 -1.28 -24.10
C ASN A 46 2.00 0.07 -23.67
N THR A 47 2.13 1.01 -24.61
CA THR A 47 2.72 2.35 -24.37
C THR A 47 1.85 3.24 -23.48
N LYS A 48 0.53 3.25 -23.66
CA LYS A 48 -0.40 4.04 -22.82
C LYS A 48 -0.45 3.49 -21.39
N VAL A 49 -0.44 2.17 -21.25
CA VAL A 49 -0.36 1.49 -19.95
C VAL A 49 0.96 1.83 -19.26
N GLN A 50 2.09 1.73 -19.96
CA GLN A 50 3.40 2.04 -19.39
C GLN A 50 3.50 3.50 -18.92
N ALA A 51 2.99 4.46 -19.71
CA ALA A 51 2.94 5.87 -19.32
C ALA A 51 2.05 6.13 -18.10
N LEU A 52 0.94 5.39 -17.95
CA LEU A 52 0.04 5.45 -16.80
C LEU A 52 0.73 4.98 -15.51
N PHE A 53 1.42 3.83 -15.57
CA PHE A 53 2.14 3.28 -14.42
C PHE A 53 3.44 4.02 -14.11
N ALA A 54 4.08 4.67 -15.09
CA ALA A 54 5.30 5.46 -14.88
C ALA A 54 5.09 6.69 -13.97
N ARG A 55 3.84 7.16 -13.81
CA ARG A 55 3.49 8.30 -12.93
C ARG A 55 3.57 7.97 -11.44
N GLY A 56 3.60 6.69 -11.08
CA GLY A 56 3.72 6.21 -9.71
C GLY A 56 4.98 5.37 -9.53
N LYS A 57 5.68 5.53 -8.41
CA LYS A 57 6.77 4.62 -8.04
C LYS A 57 6.23 3.46 -7.20
N VAL A 58 6.86 2.29 -7.27
CA VAL A 58 6.58 1.17 -6.34
C VAL A 58 6.68 1.64 -4.87
N ALA A 59 7.59 2.57 -4.59
CA ALA A 59 7.71 3.20 -3.28
C ALA A 59 6.45 3.98 -2.85
N ASP A 60 5.73 4.62 -3.77
CA ASP A 60 4.50 5.37 -3.46
C ASP A 60 3.36 4.42 -3.09
N LEU A 61 3.22 3.32 -3.84
CA LEU A 61 2.30 2.22 -3.50
C LEU A 61 2.61 1.65 -2.12
N TRP A 62 3.88 1.34 -1.86
CA TRP A 62 4.29 0.78 -0.58
C TRP A 62 4.02 1.74 0.59
N ARG A 63 4.31 3.04 0.41
CA ARG A 63 4.02 4.09 1.40
C ARG A 63 2.52 4.20 1.69
N LEU A 64 1.69 4.19 0.64
CA LEU A 64 0.24 4.29 0.79
C LEU A 64 -0.34 3.06 1.51
N SER A 65 0.04 1.85 1.08
CA SER A 65 -0.40 0.60 1.72
C SER A 65 0.03 0.52 3.19
N THR A 66 1.29 0.87 3.48
CA THR A 66 1.83 0.93 4.84
C THR A 66 1.05 1.92 5.71
N PHE A 67 0.71 3.09 5.16
CA PHE A 67 -0.10 4.07 5.86
C PHE A 67 -1.51 3.57 6.15
N LEU A 68 -2.19 2.95 5.17
CA LEU A 68 -3.54 2.43 5.34
C LEU A 68 -3.61 1.37 6.45
N VAL A 69 -2.62 0.48 6.52
CA VAL A 69 -2.55 -0.52 7.61
C VAL A 69 -2.37 0.17 8.96
N ARG A 70 -1.47 1.16 9.06
CA ARG A 70 -1.27 1.94 10.29
C ARG A 70 -2.54 2.67 10.73
N LEU A 71 -3.26 3.25 9.77
CA LEU A 71 -4.51 3.94 10.04
C LEU A 71 -5.57 2.97 10.54
N HIS A 72 -5.72 1.83 9.87
CA HIS A 72 -6.64 0.78 10.30
C HIS A 72 -6.32 0.30 11.73
N SER A 73 -5.06 -0.03 12.03
CA SER A 73 -4.65 -0.47 13.37
C SER A 73 -4.91 0.59 14.44
N ALA A 74 -4.68 1.88 14.13
CA ALA A 74 -4.94 2.97 15.07
C ALA A 74 -6.44 3.15 15.34
N LEU A 75 -7.29 3.07 14.31
CA LEU A 75 -8.74 3.15 14.46
C LEU A 75 -9.32 1.92 15.16
N TRP A 76 -8.84 0.73 14.82
CA TRP A 76 -9.23 -0.51 15.46
C TRP A 76 -8.89 -0.51 16.96
N GLY A 77 -7.67 -0.10 17.30
CA GLY A 77 -7.21 0.00 18.69
C GLY A 77 -7.96 1.06 19.49
N LEU A 78 -8.38 2.16 18.84
CA LEU A 78 -9.25 3.15 19.46
C LEU A 78 -10.64 2.56 19.75
N LEU A 79 -11.26 1.92 18.75
CA LEU A 79 -12.61 1.39 18.86
C LEU A 79 -12.72 0.25 19.89
N HIS A 80 -11.78 -0.69 19.88
CA HIS A 80 -11.89 -1.92 20.67
C HIS A 80 -11.15 -1.86 22.01
N ASN A 81 -10.08 -1.05 22.11
CA ASN A 81 -9.22 -1.01 23.29
C ASN A 81 -9.18 0.37 23.96
N GLY A 82 -9.92 1.36 23.44
CA GLY A 82 -9.86 2.73 23.94
C GLY A 82 -8.46 3.34 23.89
N ARG A 83 -7.63 2.95 22.91
CA ARG A 83 -6.25 3.46 22.81
C ARG A 83 -6.21 4.75 22.01
N LYS A 84 -5.31 5.66 22.38
CA LYS A 84 -5.07 6.89 21.61
C LYS A 84 -4.67 6.55 20.16
N PRO A 85 -5.29 7.16 19.14
CA PRO A 85 -5.02 6.83 17.75
C PRO A 85 -3.70 7.47 17.30
N LEU A 86 -2.61 6.75 17.53
CA LEU A 86 -1.26 7.12 17.11
C LEU A 86 -0.83 6.24 15.94
N LEU A 87 -0.38 6.86 14.86
CA LEU A 87 0.18 6.14 13.72
C LEU A 87 1.61 5.71 14.09
N THR A 88 1.76 4.57 14.76
CA THR A 88 3.07 4.02 15.10
C THR A 88 3.79 3.53 13.84
N PRO A 89 5.12 3.69 13.73
CA PRO A 89 5.87 3.10 12.61
C PRO A 89 5.73 1.59 12.66
N VAL A 90 5.22 0.99 11.60
CA VAL A 90 5.17 -0.48 11.49
C VAL A 90 6.48 -0.92 10.87
N ARG A 91 7.20 -1.81 11.56
CA ARG A 91 8.36 -2.51 11.01
C ARG A 91 7.85 -3.56 10.02
N PHE A 92 7.46 -3.12 8.84
CA PHE A 92 7.19 -4.03 7.72
C PHE A 92 8.53 -4.54 7.20
N SER A 93 8.94 -5.72 7.64
CA SER A 93 9.91 -6.50 6.87
C SER A 93 9.13 -7.07 5.68
N VAL A 94 9.64 -6.84 4.47
CA VAL A 94 9.07 -7.40 3.24
C VAL A 94 8.94 -8.92 3.37
N ASN A 95 9.93 -9.57 4.00
CA ASN A 95 9.92 -10.99 4.34
C ASN A 95 8.76 -11.40 5.27
N ARG A 96 8.35 -10.55 6.21
CA ARG A 96 7.23 -10.82 7.12
C ARG A 96 5.89 -10.69 6.42
N ILE A 97 5.74 -9.74 5.51
CA ILE A 97 4.55 -9.65 4.65
C ILE A 97 4.45 -10.89 3.76
N TYR A 98 5.58 -11.35 3.20
CA TYR A 98 5.64 -12.60 2.44
C TYR A 98 5.32 -13.85 3.28
N ALA A 99 5.69 -13.86 4.56
CA ALA A 99 5.40 -14.97 5.47
C ALA A 99 3.94 -14.99 5.95
N ASP A 100 3.32 -13.83 6.17
CA ASP A 100 1.92 -13.71 6.62
C ASP A 100 0.91 -13.86 5.48
N SER A 101 1.30 -13.63 4.21
CA SER A 101 0.37 -13.71 3.07
C SER A 101 -0.24 -15.10 2.86
N SER A 102 0.36 -16.17 3.41
CA SER A 102 -0.14 -17.54 3.29
C SER A 102 -1.30 -17.88 4.25
N ARG A 103 -1.72 -16.96 5.12
CA ARG A 103 -2.78 -17.21 6.12
C ARG A 103 -4.17 -16.73 5.74
N ASN A 104 -4.29 -15.83 4.77
CA ASN A 104 -5.61 -15.33 4.34
C ASN A 104 -5.64 -15.37 2.81
N SER A 105 -6.51 -16.20 2.25
CA SER A 105 -6.64 -16.35 0.80
C SER A 105 -7.53 -15.25 0.23
N ARG A 106 -6.97 -14.41 -0.68
CA ARG A 106 -7.63 -13.52 -1.68
C ARG A 106 -6.57 -12.59 -2.33
N PRO A 107 -6.87 -11.76 -3.36
CA PRO A 107 -5.97 -11.31 -4.45
C PRO A 107 -4.52 -10.87 -4.14
N HIS A 108 -4.19 -10.52 -2.90
CA HIS A 108 -2.80 -10.26 -2.51
C HIS A 108 -1.92 -11.49 -2.66
N GLU A 109 -2.42 -12.72 -2.43
CA GLU A 109 -1.64 -13.95 -2.63
C GLU A 109 -1.21 -14.11 -4.09
N GLN A 110 -2.08 -13.77 -5.03
CA GLN A 110 -1.78 -13.87 -6.45
C GLN A 110 -0.71 -12.86 -6.87
N ILE A 111 -0.87 -11.60 -6.46
CA ILE A 111 0.13 -10.54 -6.74
C ILE A 111 1.48 -10.89 -6.10
N VAL A 112 1.47 -11.38 -4.86
CA VAL A 112 2.68 -11.80 -4.14
C VAL A 112 3.34 -13.01 -4.82
N ARG A 113 2.55 -14.00 -5.25
CA ARG A 113 3.03 -15.19 -5.96
C ARG A 113 3.64 -14.83 -7.31
N GLU A 114 2.99 -13.96 -8.08
CA GLU A 114 3.48 -13.49 -9.38
C GLU A 114 4.77 -12.67 -9.21
N THR A 115 4.83 -11.79 -8.21
CA THR A 115 6.05 -11.04 -7.88
C THR A 115 7.18 -11.97 -7.47
N ARG A 116 6.90 -13.04 -6.71
CA ARG A 116 7.89 -14.04 -6.32
C ARG A 116 8.44 -14.80 -7.52
N ALA A 117 7.57 -15.21 -8.45
CA ALA A 117 7.98 -15.89 -9.66
C ALA A 117 8.89 -14.99 -10.52
N LEU A 118 8.53 -13.71 -10.65
CA LEU A 118 9.34 -12.72 -11.36
C LEU A 118 10.71 -12.52 -10.71
N MET A 119 10.77 -12.30 -9.40
CA MET A 119 12.04 -12.08 -8.69
C MET A 119 12.96 -13.29 -8.79
N LYS A 120 12.40 -14.51 -8.67
CA LYS A 120 13.17 -15.74 -8.85
C LYS A 120 13.70 -15.89 -10.28
N ALA A 121 12.90 -15.52 -11.28
CA ALA A 121 13.33 -15.52 -12.68
C ALA A 121 14.45 -14.49 -12.92
N LEU A 122 14.36 -13.30 -12.32
CA LEU A 122 15.40 -12.27 -12.41
C LEU A 122 16.70 -12.66 -11.70
N GLU A 123 16.62 -13.40 -10.60
CA GLU A 123 17.79 -13.94 -9.88
C GLU A 123 18.48 -15.08 -10.67
N GLN A 124 17.72 -15.80 -11.48
CA GLN A 124 18.22 -16.89 -12.34
C GLN A 124 18.75 -16.40 -13.70
N LEU A 125 18.43 -15.16 -14.09
CA LEU A 125 18.94 -14.58 -15.33
C LEU A 125 20.40 -14.15 -15.16
N PRO A 126 21.30 -14.54 -16.07
CA PRO A 126 22.68 -14.08 -16.05
C PRO A 126 22.72 -12.56 -16.27
N LYS A 127 23.50 -11.85 -15.44
CA LYS A 127 23.65 -10.38 -15.46
C LYS A 127 24.13 -9.79 -16.80
N SER A 128 24.46 -10.64 -17.78
CA SER A 128 24.87 -10.25 -19.14
C SER A 128 23.71 -9.87 -20.07
N SER A 129 22.45 -10.22 -19.78
CA SER A 129 21.34 -10.01 -20.71
C SER A 129 20.71 -8.60 -20.68
N PHE A 130 21.23 -7.68 -19.86
CA PHE A 130 20.69 -6.31 -19.70
C PHE A 130 21.48 -5.22 -20.43
N ARG A 131 22.42 -5.59 -21.31
CA ARG A 131 23.08 -4.65 -22.23
C ARG A 131 22.61 -4.89 -23.67
N SER A 132 21.65 -4.09 -24.10
CA SER A 132 21.37 -3.74 -25.50
C SER A 132 20.56 -2.45 -25.51
#